data_AF-A0A356BVD9-F1
#
_entry.id   AF-A0A356BVD9-F1
#
_cell.length_a   1.000
_cell.length_b   1.000
_cell.length_c   1.000
_cell.angle_alpha   90.00
_cell.angle_beta   90.00
_cell.angle_gamma   90.00
#
_symmetry.space_group_name_H-M   'P 1'
#
loop_
_entity.id
_entity.type
_entity.pdbx_description
1 polymer ?
#
loop_
_entity_poly.entity_id
_entity_poly.type
_entity_poly.pdbx_seq_one_letter_code
_entity_poly.pdbx_strand_id
1 'polypeptide(L)' 'NFKWEMRINNPALTAQMMVAATRASVKQKPGSYTLLEIPLVDYFFEDSGELIRRLV' A
#
# COMPACT_ATOMS: atom_id res chain seq x y z
N ASN A 1 7.53 15.02 20.14
CA ASN A 1 7.10 15.34 18.76
C ASN A 1 7.32 14.11 17.91
N PHE A 2 6.30 13.57 17.22
CA PHE A 2 6.48 12.39 16.37
C PHE A 2 7.12 12.83 15.05
N LYS A 3 8.24 12.20 14.67
CA LYS A 3 8.98 12.52 13.45
C LYS A 3 9.17 11.24 12.64
N TRP A 4 8.80 11.29 11.38
CA TRP A 4 8.99 10.19 10.45
C TRP A 4 10.10 10.51 9.45
N GLU A 5 11.04 9.58 9.28
CA GLU A 5 12.18 9.70 8.36
C GLU A 5 12.41 8.35 7.65
N MET A 6 12.93 8.42 6.42
CA MET A 6 13.33 7.24 5.65
C MET A 6 14.75 7.39 5.12
N ARG A 7 15.50 6.29 5.10
CA ARG A 7 16.74 6.14 4.33
C ARG A 7 16.58 4.94 3.43
N ILE A 8 16.47 5.18 2.12
CA ILE A 8 15.98 4.19 1.17
C ILE A 8 16.75 4.27 -0.15
N ASN A 9 16.65 3.19 -0.92
CA ASN A 9 17.00 3.22 -2.33
C ASN A 9 15.77 3.74 -3.10
N ASN A 10 15.86 4.95 -3.67
CA ASN A 10 14.73 5.64 -4.29
C ASN A 10 14.03 4.81 -5.37
N PRO A 11 14.71 4.37 -6.46
CA PRO A 11 14.04 3.60 -7.50
C PRO A 11 13.48 2.26 -6.99
N ALA A 12 14.14 1.61 -6.03
CA ALA A 12 13.64 0.36 -5.46
C ALA A 12 12.35 0.56 -4.65
N LEU A 13 12.29 1.60 -3.80
CA LEU A 13 11.09 1.92 -3.05
C LEU A 13 9.95 2.36 -3.96
N THR A 14 10.23 3.20 -4.95
CA THR A 14 9.23 3.64 -5.93
C THR A 14 8.64 2.44 -6.67
N ALA A 15 9.47 1.53 -7.16
CA ALA A 15 9.00 0.33 -7.85
C ALA A 15 8.13 -0.55 -6.94
N GLN A 16 8.52 -0.75 -5.68
CA GLN A 16 7.71 -1.53 -4.74
C GLN A 16 6.36 -0.87 -4.45
N MET A 17 6.33 0.45 -4.29
CA MET A 17 5.07 1.19 -4.12
C MET A 17 4.18 1.09 -5.36
N MET A 18 4.75 1.10 -6.57
CA MET A 18 3.99 0.88 -7.80
C MET A 18 3.39 -0.54 -7.85
N VAL A 19 4.15 -1.58 -7.49
CA VAL A 19 3.64 -2.96 -7.42
C VAL A 19 2.49 -3.08 -6.43
N ALA A 20 2.61 -2.46 -5.26
CA ALA A 20 1.55 -2.43 -4.27
C ALA A 20 0.31 -1.67 -4.78
N ALA A 21 0.50 -0.53 -5.44
CA ALA A 21 -0.60 0.25 -6.02
C ALA A 21 -1.31 -0.51 -7.16
N THR A 22 -0.58 -1.25 -8.00
CA THR A 22 -1.17 -2.13 -9.02
C THR A 22 -1.98 -3.26 -8.40
N ARG A 23 -1.51 -3.86 -7.29
CA ARG A 23 -2.30 -4.86 -6.55
C ARG A 23 -3.60 -4.28 -6.00
N ALA A 24 -3.54 -3.05 -5.47
CA ALA A 24 -4.71 -2.41 -4.94
C ALA A 24 -5.69 -1.99 -6.05
N SER A 25 -5.18 -1.55 -7.21
CA SER A 25 -5.99 -1.06 -8.33
C SER A 25 -6.87 -2.14 -8.96
N VAL A 26 -6.42 -3.40 -9.02
CA VAL A 26 -7.22 -4.50 -9.57
C VAL A 26 -8.47 -4.85 -8.73
N LYS A 27 -8.55 -4.37 -7.49
CA LYS A 27 -9.70 -4.54 -6.60
C LYS A 27 -10.71 -3.38 -6.71
N GLN A 28 -10.31 -2.25 -7.31
CA GLN A 28 -11.14 -1.04 -7.38
C GLN A 28 -12.09 -1.07 -8.58
N LYS A 29 -13.16 -0.27 -8.51
CA LYS A 29 -14.01 0.01 -9.68
C LYS A 29 -13.23 0.86 -10.69
N PRO A 30 -13.64 0.90 -11.98
CA PRO A 30 -13.00 1.77 -12.96
C PRO A 30 -13.01 3.24 -12.51
N GLY A 31 -11.83 3.86 -12.51
CA GLY A 31 -11.62 5.23 -12.05
C GLY A 31 -10.14 5.56 -11.91
N SER A 32 -9.86 6.78 -11.48
CA SER A 32 -8.50 7.22 -11.11
C SER A 32 -8.49 7.51 -9.62
N TYR A 33 -7.49 6.97 -8.92
CA TYR A 33 -7.38 7.05 -7.47
C TYR A 33 -5.97 7.47 -7.07
N THR A 34 -5.89 8.31 -6.06
CA THR A 34 -4.68 8.61 -5.29
C THR A 34 -4.51 7.59 -4.16
N LEU A 35 -3.32 7.54 -3.55
CA LEU A 35 -3.04 6.54 -2.52
C LEU A 35 -3.96 6.63 -1.29
N LEU A 36 -4.45 7.84 -0.98
CA LEU A 36 -5.29 8.13 0.18
C LEU A 36 -6.75 7.69 0.00
N GLU A 37 -7.17 7.46 -1.25
CA GLU A 37 -8.56 7.07 -1.57
C GLU A 37 -8.75 5.55 -1.53
N ILE A 38 -7.66 4.78 -1.48
CA ILE A 38 -7.69 3.32 -1.48
C ILE A 38 -7.42 2.80 -0.07
N PRO A 39 -8.19 1.82 0.44
CA PRO A 39 -7.92 1.20 1.75
C PRO A 39 -6.50 0.63 1.85
N LEU A 40 -5.78 0.92 2.94
CA LEU A 40 -4.40 0.45 3.13
C LEU A 40 -4.24 -1.07 3.04
N VAL A 41 -5.26 -1.83 3.46
CA VAL A 41 -5.27 -3.30 3.39
C VAL A 41 -5.14 -3.82 1.96
N ASP A 42 -5.62 -3.07 0.96
CA ASP A 42 -5.64 -3.52 -0.43
C ASP A 42 -4.25 -3.58 -1.08
N TYR A 43 -3.29 -2.83 -0.52
CA TYR A 43 -1.89 -2.82 -0.95
C TYR A 43 -1.13 -4.08 -0.54
N PHE A 44 -1.61 -4.81 0.48
CA PHE A 44 -1.00 -6.05 0.96
C PHE A 44 -1.47 -7.26 0.15
N PHE A 45 -0.68 -8.33 0.18
CA PHE A 45 -0.95 -9.54 -0.58
C PHE A 45 -1.77 -10.57 0.21
N GLU A 46 -1.70 -10.52 1.54
CA GLU A 46 -2.40 -11.42 2.44
C GLU A 46 -3.91 -11.12 2.53
N ASP A 47 -4.65 -12.06 3.10
CA ASP A 47 -6.05 -11.87 3.45
C ASP A 47 -6.22 -10.85 4.59
N SER A 48 -7.29 -10.06 4.53
CA SER A 48 -7.61 -9.03 5.51
C SER A 48 -7.65 -9.56 6.95
N GLY A 49 -8.17 -10.77 7.16
CA GLY A 49 -8.25 -11.40 8.48
C GLY A 49 -6.89 -11.83 9.03
N GLU A 50 -5.92 -12.15 8.16
CA GLU A 50 -4.54 -12.44 8.57
C GLU A 50 -3.78 -11.14 8.89
N LEU A 51 -3.95 -10.12 8.05
CA LEU A 51 -3.34 -8.79 8.26
C LEU A 51 -3.77 -8.15 9.56
N ILE A 52 -5.07 -8.18 9.88
CA ILE A 52 -5.60 -7.60 11.13
C ILE A 52 -4.96 -8.31 12.33
N ARG A 53 -4.89 -9.64 12.35
CA ARG A 53 -4.29 -10.38 13.46
C ARG A 53 -2.81 -10.09 13.67
N ARG A 54 -2.08 -9.69 12.62
CA ARG A 54 -0.62 -9.50 12.65
C ARG A 54 -0.22 -8.05 12.91
N LEU A 55 -1.01 -7.08 12.46
CA LEU A 55 -0.64 -5.66 12.43
C LEU A 55 -1.46 -4.76 13.37
N VAL A 56 -2.55 -5.27 13.97
CA VAL A 56 -3.45 -4.56 14.90
C VAL A 56 -3.55 -5.34 16.21
#